data_AF-A0A2X5P014-F1
#
_entry.id   AF-A0A2X5P014-F1
#
_cell.length_a   1.000
_cell.length_b   1.000
_cell.length_c   1.000
_cell.angle_alpha   90.00
_cell.angle_beta   90.00
_cell.angle_gamma   90.00
#
_symmetry.space_group_name_H-M   'P 1'
#
loop_
_entity.id
_entity.type
_entity.pdbx_description
1 polymer ?
#
loop_
_entity_poly.entity_id
_entity_poly.type
_entity_poly.pdbx_seq_one_letter_code
_entity_poly.pdbx_strand_id
1 'polypeptide(L)' 'MAPSYFSSRMNIIVAQDLYPEKLEGDEPEPLIVHRWPLNNLTGLLEKPQFSEARNISALFLLREWLIKHNKLPDPS' A
#
# COMPACT_ATOMS: atom_id res chain seq x y z
N MET A 1 -15.73 6.92 -11.12
CA MET A 1 -15.74 8.38 -11.37
C MET A 1 -14.75 8.68 -12.48
N ALA A 2 -15.12 9.51 -13.45
CA ALA A 2 -14.23 9.83 -14.58
C ALA A 2 -13.16 10.86 -14.16
N PRO A 3 -11.92 10.77 -14.70
CA PRO A 3 -10.83 11.73 -14.43
C PRO A 3 -11.21 13.20 -14.70
N SER A 4 -12.23 13.44 -15.52
CA SER A 4 -12.69 14.78 -15.91
C SER A 4 -13.30 15.62 -14.79
N TYR A 5 -13.60 15.04 -13.63
CA TYR A 5 -14.25 15.74 -12.51
C TYR A 5 -13.32 16.09 -11.34
N PHE A 6 -12.11 15.52 -11.29
CA PHE A 6 -11.16 15.76 -10.19
C PHE A 6 -9.75 16.03 -10.74
N SER A 7 -9.20 17.21 -10.43
CA SER A 7 -7.81 17.57 -10.74
C SER A 7 -6.79 17.07 -9.70
N SER A 8 -7.26 16.32 -8.70
CA SER A 8 -6.42 15.83 -7.61
C SER A 8 -5.39 14.82 -8.12
N ARG A 9 -4.14 14.98 -7.69
CA ARG A 9 -3.04 14.07 -7.96
C ARG A 9 -2.74 13.27 -6.70
N MET A 10 -2.50 11.98 -6.87
CA MET A 10 -2.05 11.11 -5.79
C MET A 10 -0.62 10.65 -6.08
N ASN A 11 0.25 10.77 -5.07
CA ASN A 11 1.61 10.25 -5.12
C ASN A 11 1.67 8.94 -4.32
N ILE A 12 2.41 7.96 -4.83
CA ILE A 12 2.65 6.69 -4.14
C ILE A 12 4.13 6.67 -3.73
N ILE A 13 4.39 6.43 -2.45
CA ILE A 13 5.73 6.43 -1.86
C ILE A 13 5.96 5.08 -1.18
N VAL A 14 7.15 4.49 -1.38
CA VAL A 14 7.59 3.27 -0.70
C VAL A 14 8.55 3.65 0.42
N ALA A 15 8.10 3.54 1.67
CA ALA A 15 8.92 3.80 2.85
C ALA A 15 9.61 2.50 3.33
N GLN A 16 10.89 2.59 3.67
CA GLN A 16 11.74 1.49 4.13
C GLN A 16 12.66 2.00 5.25
N ASP A 17 13.32 1.07 5.96
CA ASP A 17 14.21 1.41 7.07
C ASP A 17 13.50 2.25 8.15
N LEU A 18 12.30 1.80 8.53
CA LEU A 18 11.45 2.49 9.49
C LEU A 18 11.99 2.29 10.91
N TYR A 19 11.94 3.35 11.71
CA TYR A 19 12.20 3.31 13.14
C TYR A 19 10.91 3.61 13.93
N PRO A 20 10.80 3.14 15.19
CA PRO A 20 9.62 3.43 16.01
C PRO A 20 9.53 4.93 16.31
N GLU A 21 8.49 5.57 15.82
CA GLU A 21 8.16 6.96 16.11
C GLU A 21 6.63 7.11 16.13
N LYS A 22 6.13 7.95 17.02
CA LYS A 22 4.71 8.31 17.09
C LYS A 22 4.58 9.81 17.21
N LEU A 23 3.86 10.40 16.26
CA LEU A 23 3.50 11.82 16.24
C LEU A 23 2.01 11.97 16.58
N GLU A 24 1.65 13.13 17.12
CA GLU A 24 0.25 13.51 17.30
C GLU A 24 -0.38 13.75 15.93
N GLY A 25 -1.55 13.16 15.71
CA GLY A 25 -2.34 13.33 14.49
C GLY A 25 -3.75 13.78 14.86
N ASP A 26 -4.48 14.28 13.87
CA ASP A 26 -5.82 14.86 14.06
C ASP A 26 -6.93 13.79 14.16
N GLU A 27 -6.62 12.52 13.90
CA GLU A 27 -7.60 11.43 13.92
C GLU A 27 -8.04 11.11 15.37
N PRO A 28 -9.36 11.11 15.65
CA PRO A 28 -9.86 10.86 17.00
C PRO A 28 -9.75 9.39 17.43
N GLU A 29 -9.65 8.47 16.47
CA GLU A 29 -9.56 7.03 16.70
C GLU A 29 -8.15 6.48 16.41
N PRO A 30 -7.68 5.47 17.18
CA PRO A 30 -6.36 4.89 16.96
C PRO A 30 -6.32 4.08 15.66
N LEU A 31 -5.33 4.36 14.80
CA LEU A 31 -5.08 3.60 13.57
C LEU A 31 -4.57 2.18 13.90
N ILE A 32 -5.27 1.17 13.37
CA ILE A 32 -4.87 -0.24 13.52
C ILE A 32 -3.86 -0.61 12.43
N VAL A 33 -2.68 -1.07 12.85
CA VAL A 33 -1.61 -1.51 11.94
C VAL A 33 -1.75 -2.99 11.62
N HIS A 34 -1.91 -3.31 10.33
CA HIS A 34 -1.88 -4.68 9.83
C HIS A 34 -0.56 -4.97 9.12
N ARG A 35 0.15 -6.01 9.57
CA ARG A 35 1.34 -6.52 8.86
C ARG A 35 0.91 -7.52 7.81
N TRP A 36 1.42 -7.37 6.59
CA TRP A 36 1.15 -8.26 5.46
C TRP A 36 2.45 -8.75 4.83
N PRO A 37 2.60 -10.05 4.56
CA PRO A 37 3.85 -10.59 4.03
C PRO A 37 4.02 -10.28 2.54
N LEU A 38 5.25 -9.92 2.13
CA LEU A 38 5.55 -9.51 0.76
C LEU A 38 5.44 -10.65 -0.27
N ASN A 39 5.67 -11.90 0.15
CA ASN A 39 5.53 -13.07 -0.73
C ASN A 39 4.06 -13.40 -1.06
N ASN A 40 3.09 -12.80 -0.37
CA ASN A 40 1.66 -12.98 -0.63
C ASN A 40 0.94 -11.64 -0.87
N LEU A 41 1.61 -10.66 -1.49
CA LEU A 41 1.02 -9.33 -1.74
C LEU A 41 -0.34 -9.42 -2.44
N THR A 42 -0.48 -10.29 -3.44
CA THR A 42 -1.73 -10.43 -4.21
C THR A 42 -2.89 -10.99 -3.40
N GLY A 43 -2.64 -11.68 -2.28
CA GLY A 43 -3.70 -12.15 -1.37
C GLY A 43 -4.51 -11.01 -0.75
N LEU A 44 -4.02 -9.76 -0.77
CA LEU A 44 -4.82 -8.59 -0.39
C LEU A 44 -6.03 -8.38 -1.30
N LEU A 45 -5.96 -8.80 -2.57
CA LEU A 45 -7.09 -8.65 -3.52
C LEU A 45 -8.32 -9.47 -3.14
N GLU A 46 -8.14 -10.52 -2.33
CA GLU A 46 -9.22 -11.36 -1.84
C GLU A 46 -9.91 -10.76 -0.61
N LYS A 47 -9.33 -9.72 0.00
CA LYS A 47 -9.90 -9.05 1.17
C LYS A 47 -10.99 -8.06 0.71
N PRO A 48 -12.27 -8.23 1.11
CA PRO A 48 -13.33 -7.32 0.70
C PRO A 48 -13.08 -5.86 1.10
N GLN A 49 -12.37 -5.65 2.21
CA GLN A 49 -11.99 -4.33 2.73
C GLN A 49 -10.84 -3.67 1.93
N PHE A 50 -10.19 -4.41 1.02
CA PHE A 50 -9.10 -3.94 0.17
C PHE A 50 -9.56 -3.86 -1.30
N SER A 51 -10.63 -3.11 -1.56
CA SER A 51 -11.27 -3.03 -2.89
C SER A 51 -11.21 -1.64 -3.54
N GLU A 52 -10.47 -0.71 -2.92
CA GLU A 52 -10.39 0.67 -3.37
C GLU A 52 -9.30 0.85 -4.47
N ALA A 53 -9.60 1.63 -5.51
CA ALA A 53 -8.79 1.71 -6.72
C ALA A 53 -7.33 2.20 -6.49
N ARG A 54 -7.13 3.13 -5.55
CA ARG A 54 -5.80 3.65 -5.16
C ARG A 54 -5.00 2.56 -4.46
N ASN A 55 -5.63 1.79 -3.58
CA ASN A 55 -4.98 0.67 -2.89
C ASN A 55 -4.55 -0.43 -3.87
N ILE A 56 -5.43 -0.78 -4.82
CA ILE A 56 -5.12 -1.78 -5.86
C ILE A 56 -3.99 -1.27 -6.77
N SER A 57 -4.05 0.01 -7.18
CA SER A 57 -2.99 0.62 -7.99
C SER A 57 -1.64 0.62 -7.28
N ALA A 58 -1.61 1.01 -6.01
CA ALA A 58 -0.40 1.00 -5.19
C ALA A 58 0.16 -0.41 -5.00
N LEU A 59 -0.70 -1.42 -4.81
CA LEU A 59 -0.30 -2.82 -4.68
C LEU A 59 0.46 -3.31 -5.92
N PHE A 60 -0.10 -3.09 -7.11
CA PHE A 60 0.55 -3.52 -8.35
C PHE A 60 1.83 -2.74 -8.65
N LEU A 61 1.83 -1.42 -8.44
CA LEU A 61 3.04 -0.59 -8.61
C LEU A 61 4.16 -1.00 -7.65
N LEU A 62 3.81 -1.30 -6.39
CA LEU A 62 4.76 -1.82 -5.40
C LEU A 62 5.34 -3.17 -5.83
N ARG A 63 4.50 -4.10 -6.30
CA ARG A 63 4.96 -5.42 -6.78
C ARG A 63 5.98 -5.29 -7.90
N GLU A 64 5.69 -4.50 -8.92
CA GLU A 64 6.61 -4.28 -10.04
C GLU A 64 7.90 -3.59 -9.59
N TRP A 65 7.79 -2.63 -8.67
CA TRP A 65 8.96 -1.99 -8.07
C TRP A 65 9.83 -2.99 -7.30
N LEU A 66 9.24 -3.90 -6.52
CA LEU A 66 9.96 -4.93 -5.78
C LEU A 66 10.68 -5.92 -6.70
N ILE A 67 10.02 -6.33 -7.79
CA ILE A 67 10.63 -7.20 -8.82
C ILE A 67 11.85 -6.50 -9.43
N LYS A 68 11.71 -5.23 -9.82
CA LYS A 68 12.80 -4.44 -10.42
C LYS A 68 14.02 -4.30 -9.49
N HIS A 69 13.82 -4.33 -8.18
CA HIS A 69 14.88 -4.21 -7.19
C HIS A 69 15.33 -5.56 -6.61
N ASN A 70 14.86 -6.69 -7.15
CA ASN A 70 15.10 -8.04 -6.63
C ASN A 70 14.77 -8.19 -5.14
N LYS A 71 13.68 -7.54 -4.70
CA LYS A 71 13.20 -7.51 -3.31
C LYS A 71 11.94 -8.35 -3.08
N LEU A 72 11.39 -8.95 -4.14
CA LEU A 72 10.26 -9.86 -3.99
C LEU A 72 10.79 -11.23 -3.51
N PRO A 73 10.34 -11.75 -2.35
CA PRO A 73 10.75 -13.07 -1.90
C PRO A 73 10.17 -14.15 -2.83
N ASP A 74 10.89 -15.26 -2.98
CA ASP A 74 10.40 -16.44 -3.69
C ASP A 74 9.13 -16.96 -2.99
N PRO A 75 8.02 -17.19 -3.70
CA PRO A 75 6.86 -17.88 -3.15
C PRO A 75 7.22 -19.34 -2.86
N SER A 76 7.71 -19.59 -1.64
CA SER A 76 7.96 -20.94 -1.10
C SER A 76 6.67 -21.72 -0.92
#